data_AF-A0AAU7VNG1-F1
#
_entry.id   AF-A0AAU7VNG1-F1
#
_cell.length_a   1.000
_cell.length_b   1.000
_cell.length_c   1.000
_cell.angle_alpha   90.00
_cell.angle_beta   90.00
_cell.angle_gamma   90.00
#
_symmetry.space_group_name_H-M   'P 1'
#
loop_
_entity.id
_entity.type
_entity.pdbx_description
1 polymer ?
#
loop_
_entity_poly.entity_id
_entity_poly.type
_entity_poly.pdbx_seq_one_letter_code
_entity_poly.pdbx_strand_id
1 'polypeptide(L)'
;MVVILTFLMLLTGCIPGDGSYTEEQPAGFFWGIWHGWVAPISLIIGIFNEGIRIYEPINTGSAYDFGFYLAVVGGFGGISFARKNK
;
A
#
# COMPACT_ATOMS: atom_id res chain seq x y z
N MET A 1 24.42 7.78 10.71
CA MET A 1 23.26 8.54 11.22
C MET A 1 22.44 9.17 10.08
N VAL A 2 23.05 9.93 9.16
CA VAL A 2 22.31 10.59 8.05
C VAL A 2 21.50 9.62 7.21
N VAL A 3 22.07 8.49 6.79
CA VAL A 3 21.37 7.47 5.96
C VAL A 3 20.13 6.89 6.66
N ILE A 4 20.21 6.66 7.98
CA ILE A 4 19.08 6.12 8.77
C ILE A 4 17.99 7.18 8.92
N LEU A 5 18.36 8.44 9.13
CA LEU A 5 17.42 9.57 9.19
C LEU A 5 16.73 9.81 7.85
N THR A 6 17.46 9.73 6.73
CA THR A 6 16.88 9.81 5.39
C THR A 6 15.93 8.65 5.12
N PHE A 7 16.28 7.43 5.53
CA PHE A 7 15.41 6.26 5.38
C PHE A 7 14.14 6.38 6.23
N LEU A 8 14.24 6.91 7.45
CA LEU A 8 13.09 7.19 8.32
C LEU A 8 12.20 8.32 7.79
N MET A 9 12.76 9.33 7.12
CA MET A 9 11.98 10.37 6.43
C MET A 9 11.31 9.84 5.16
N LEU A 10 11.90 8.87 4.45
CA LEU A 10 11.25 8.18 3.33
C LEU A 10 10.11 7.26 3.78
N LEU A 11 10.08 6.88 5.06
CA LEU A 11 9.03 6.05 5.66
C LEU A 11 7.81 6.86 6.14
N THR A 12 7.74 8.18 5.90
CA THR A 12 6.47 8.93 5.99
C THR A 12 5.59 8.56 4.79
N GLY A 13 5.19 7.29 4.71
CA GLY A 13 4.22 6.81 3.76
C GLY A 13 2.87 7.47 4.02
N CYS A 14 2.26 8.01 2.97
CA CYS A 14 0.84 8.33 2.97
C CYS A 14 0.06 7.05 3.32
N ILE A 15 -0.84 7.14 4.31
CA ILE A 15 -1.70 6.03 4.72
C ILE A 15 -3.06 6.22 4.03
N PRO A 16 -3.65 5.15 3.47
CA PRO A 16 -4.97 5.22 2.86
C PRO A 16 -6.05 5.69 3.86
N GLY A 17 -6.90 6.63 3.42
CA GLY A 17 -7.96 7.23 4.24
C GLY A 17 -7.56 8.47 5.04
N ASP A 18 -6.39 9.05 4.81
CA ASP A 18 -5.96 10.31 5.45
C ASP A 18 -6.59 11.58 4.84
N GLY A 19 -7.38 11.44 3.76
CA GLY A 19 -8.03 12.53 3.04
C GLY A 19 -7.11 13.26 2.05
N SER A 20 -5.92 12.73 1.77
CA SER A 20 -4.97 13.32 0.82
C SER A 20 -5.41 13.16 -0.64
N TYR A 21 -6.26 12.18 -0.95
CA TYR A 21 -6.77 11.92 -2.30
C TYR A 21 -8.13 12.60 -2.52
N THR A 22 -8.30 13.18 -3.71
CA THR A 22 -9.54 13.85 -4.14
C THR A 22 -9.99 13.26 -5.47
N GLU A 23 -11.25 13.45 -5.85
CA GLU A 23 -11.80 12.95 -7.12
C GLU A 23 -11.03 13.47 -8.35
N GLU A 24 -10.37 14.63 -8.23
CA GLU A 24 -9.52 15.21 -9.26
C GLU A 24 -8.11 14.57 -9.31
N GLN A 25 -7.66 13.99 -8.20
CA GLN A 25 -6.35 13.33 -8.05
C GLN A 25 -6.49 12.00 -7.29
N PRO A 26 -7.14 10.99 -7.90
CA PRO A 26 -7.36 9.71 -7.26
C PRO A 26 -6.08 8.87 -7.14
N ALA A 27 -6.06 7.95 -6.17
CA ALA A 27 -4.97 7.00 -6.02
C ALA A 27 -4.89 6.04 -7.23
N GLY A 28 -3.77 6.10 -7.96
CA GLY A 28 -3.50 5.27 -9.15
C GLY A 28 -2.80 3.94 -8.87
N PHE A 29 -2.36 3.26 -9.93
CA PHE A 29 -1.69 1.94 -9.87
C PHE A 29 -0.54 1.85 -8.86
N PHE A 30 0.41 2.80 -8.89
CA PHE A 30 1.56 2.79 -7.98
C PHE A 30 1.17 2.99 -6.51
N TRP A 31 0.12 3.77 -6.27
CA TRP A 31 -0.46 3.92 -4.93
C TRP A 31 -1.15 2.64 -4.47
N GLY A 32 -1.78 1.90 -5.40
CA GLY A 32 -2.28 0.55 -5.12
C GLY A 32 -1.17 -0.34 -4.57
N ILE A 33 0.00 -0.37 -5.23
CA ILE A 33 1.16 -1.15 -4.74
C ILE A 33 1.59 -0.70 -3.34
N TRP A 34 1.75 0.62 -3.15
CA TRP A 34 2.15 1.17 -1.86
C TRP A 34 1.17 0.82 -0.74
N HIS A 35 -0.12 1.08 -0.94
CA HIS A 35 -1.20 0.78 0.00
C HIS A 35 -1.31 -0.71 0.29
N GLY A 36 -1.11 -1.57 -0.72
CA GLY A 36 -1.05 -3.01 -0.54
C GLY A 36 0.11 -3.44 0.35
N TRP A 37 1.27 -2.79 0.26
CA TRP A 37 2.43 -3.09 1.10
C TRP A 37 2.26 -2.59 2.54
N VAL A 38 1.61 -1.44 2.75
CA VAL A 38 1.33 -0.93 4.10
C VAL A 38 0.04 -1.49 4.70
N ALA A 39 -0.72 -2.31 3.97
CA ALA A 39 -2.02 -2.84 4.37
C ALA A 39 -2.09 -3.45 5.78
N PRO A 40 -1.11 -4.26 6.26
CA PRO A 40 -1.15 -4.77 7.63
C PRO A 40 -1.02 -3.68 8.69
N ILE A 41 -0.23 -2.64 8.40
CA ILE A 41 -0.05 -1.49 9.29
C ILE A 41 -1.34 -0.66 9.30
N SER A 42 -1.91 -0.38 8.13
CA SER A 42 -3.19 0.32 7.99
C SER A 42 -4.34 -0.43 8.69
N LEU A 43 -4.33 -1.77 8.66
CA LEU A 43 -5.30 -2.59 9.39
C LEU A 43 -5.15 -2.41 10.92
N ILE A 44 -3.92 -2.44 11.44
CA ILE A 44 -3.68 -2.23 12.89
C ILE A 44 -4.13 -0.84 13.31
N ILE A 45 -3.78 0.20 12.52
CA ILE A 45 -4.16 1.59 12.81
C ILE A 45 -5.67 1.79 12.68
N GLY A 46 -6.31 1.17 11.68
CA GLY A 46 -7.74 1.24 11.44
C GLY A 46 -8.61 0.69 12.57
N ILE A 47 -8.06 -0.18 13.43
CA ILE A 47 -8.74 -0.64 14.66
C ILE A 47 -8.89 0.50 15.68
N PHE A 48 -7.92 1.43 15.71
CA PHE A 48 -7.92 2.56 16.65
C PHE A 48 -8.44 3.86 16.03
N ASN A 49 -8.47 3.96 14.70
CA ASN A 49 -8.91 5.14 13.97
C ASN A 49 -9.78 4.75 12.77
N GLU A 50 -11.08 5.00 12.88
CA GLU A 50 -12.08 4.66 11.85
C GLU A 50 -11.90 5.42 10.53
N GLY A 51 -11.14 6.53 10.54
CA GLY A 51 -10.80 7.27 9.31
C GLY A 51 -9.80 6.54 8.44
N ILE A 52 -8.95 5.70 9.03
CA ILE A 52 -7.92 4.95 8.30
C ILE A 52 -8.50 3.65 7.78
N ARG A 53 -8.36 3.44 6.47
CA ARG A 53 -8.81 2.22 5.79
C ARG A 53 -7.62 1.54 5.16
N ILE A 54 -7.74 0.23 4.95
CA ILE A 54 -6.72 -0.53 4.23
C ILE A 54 -6.73 -0.13 2.74
N TYR A 55 -7.90 0.25 2.25
CA TYR A 55 -8.15 0.60 0.85
C TYR A 55 -8.51 2.07 0.75
N GLU A 56 -7.91 2.77 -0.21
CA GLU A 56 -8.28 4.15 -0.51
C GLU A 56 -9.65 4.19 -1.21
N PRO A 57 -10.66 4.89 -0.68
CA PRO A 57 -11.96 5.00 -1.34
C PRO A 57 -11.90 5.75 -2.67
N ILE A 58 -11.02 6.76 -2.78
CA ILE A 58 -10.89 7.61 -3.97
C ILE A 58 -9.71 7.12 -4.81
N ASN A 59 -9.99 6.16 -5.70
CA ASN A 59 -8.98 5.48 -6.49
C ASN A 59 -9.37 5.38 -7.97
N THR A 60 -8.41 4.99 -8.83
CA THR A 60 -8.61 4.85 -10.28
C THR A 60 -9.30 3.52 -10.68
N GLY A 61 -9.93 2.81 -9.75
CA GLY A 61 -10.55 1.49 -9.95
C GLY A 61 -9.54 0.41 -10.32
N SER A 62 -9.80 -0.32 -11.41
CA SER A 62 -9.09 -1.56 -11.79
C SER A 62 -7.56 -1.47 -11.79
N ALA A 63 -6.99 -0.33 -12.16
CA ALA A 63 -5.55 -0.13 -12.14
C ALA A 63 -5.00 -0.08 -10.71
N TYR A 64 -5.68 0.62 -9.80
CA TYR A 64 -5.31 0.64 -8.39
C TYR A 64 -5.45 -0.76 -7.78
N ASP A 65 -6.58 -1.42 -8.04
CA ASP A 65 -6.88 -2.75 -7.51
C ASP A 65 -5.86 -3.80 -7.92
N PHE A 66 -5.44 -3.75 -9.19
CA PHE A 66 -4.40 -4.64 -9.70
C PHE A 66 -3.04 -4.42 -9.02
N GLY A 67 -2.66 -3.15 -8.81
CA GLY A 67 -1.44 -2.80 -8.07
C GLY A 67 -1.48 -3.26 -6.62
N PHE A 68 -2.61 -3.04 -5.94
CA PHE A 68 -2.83 -3.49 -4.57
C PHE A 68 -2.72 -5.01 -4.45
N TYR A 69 -3.39 -5.74 -5.35
CA TYR A 69 -3.33 -7.20 -5.35
C TYR A 69 -1.93 -7.72 -5.61
N LEU A 70 -1.19 -7.12 -6.55
CA LEU A 70 0.21 -7.47 -6.83
C LEU A 70 1.10 -7.28 -5.59
N ALA A 71 0.93 -6.18 -4.86
CA ALA A 71 1.69 -5.92 -3.64
C ALA A 71 1.36 -6.91 -2.51
N VAL A 72 0.10 -7.30 -2.34
CA VAL A 72 -0.27 -8.31 -1.34
C VAL A 72 0.31 -9.68 -1.71
N VAL A 73 0.12 -10.11 -2.96
CA VAL A 73 0.60 -11.41 -3.46
C VAL A 73 2.12 -11.48 -3.52
N GLY A 74 2.80 -10.37 -3.81
CA GLY A 74 4.25 -10.34 -3.99
C GLY A 74 5.06 -9.87 -2.78
N GLY A 75 4.48 -9.03 -1.92
CA GLY A 75 5.12 -8.47 -0.74
C GLY A 75 4.94 -9.30 0.52
N PHE A 76 3.81 -10.00 0.65
CA PHE A 76 3.49 -10.84 1.81
C PHE A 76 3.33 -12.33 1.47
N GLY A 77 2.94 -12.64 0.23
CA GLY A 77 3.14 -13.96 -0.36
C GLY A 77 4.52 -14.00 -1.02
N GLY A 78 5.39 -14.94 -0.65
CA GLY A 78 6.60 -15.15 -1.43
C GLY A 78 6.21 -15.57 -2.85
N ILE A 79 6.58 -14.79 -3.87
CA ILE A 79 6.44 -15.24 -5.26
C ILE A 79 7.45 -16.37 -5.49
N SER A 80 7.05 -17.60 -5.19
CA SER A 80 7.89 -18.77 -5.40
C SER A 80 7.89 -19.12 -6.90
N PHE A 81 8.81 -18.51 -7.65
CA PHE A 81 9.10 -18.90 -9.03
C PHE A 81 9.90 -20.21 -9.14
N ALA A 82 10.11 -20.93 -8.03
CA ALA A 82 10.88 -22.17 -8.02
C ALA A 82 10.00 -23.37 -8.40
N ARG A 83 9.81 -23.61 -9.70
CA ARG A 83 9.37 -24.94 -10.16
C ARG A 83 10.57 -25.88 -10.07
N LYS A 84 10.63 -26.71 -9.03
CA LYS A 84 11.62 -27.79 -8.93
C LYS A 84 11.27 -28.84 -10.00
N ASN A 85 11.95 -28.82 -11.14
CA ASN A 85 11.90 -29.94 -12.09
C ASN A 85 12.54 -31.15 -11.39
N LYS A 86 11.77 -32.24 -11.30
CA LYS A 86 12.26 -33.56 -10.92
C LYS A 86 12.82 -34.26 -12.14
#